data_AF-A0A815Y1M7-F1
#
_entry.id   AF-A0A815Y1M7-F1
#
_cell.length_a   1.000
_cell.length_b   1.000
_cell.length_c   1.000
_cell.angle_alpha   90.00
_cell.angle_beta   90.00
_cell.angle_gamma   90.00
#
_symmetry.space_group_name_H-M   'P 1'
#
loop_
_entity.id
_entity.type
_entity.pdbx_description
1 polymer ?
#
loop_
_entity_poly.entity_id
_entity_poly.type
_entity_poly.pdbx_seq_one_letter_code
_entity_poly.pdbx_strand_id
1 'polypeptide(L)' 'AKKFKEKMNKLSSAPHIDNEEFLGASMQLTCAIDPGVFRELDDLISSETRGQGQLELISLMDVAEGDETFNELHDEKTDE' A
#
# COMPACT_ATOMS: atom_id res chain seq x y z
N ALA A 1 -12.80 2.59 -7.11
CA ALA A 1 -12.16 1.97 -5.92
C ALA A 1 -11.82 0.49 -6.13
N LYS A 2 -12.78 -0.45 -6.11
CA LYS A 2 -12.49 -1.91 -6.08
C LYS A 2 -11.54 -2.42 -7.18
N LYS A 3 -11.83 -2.11 -8.46
CA LYS A 3 -11.00 -2.52 -9.60
C LYS A 3 -9.58 -1.95 -9.56
N PHE A 4 -9.42 -0.73 -9.08
CA PHE A 4 -8.11 -0.08 -8.91
C PHE A 4 -7.30 -0.82 -7.84
N LYS A 5 -7.90 -1.13 -6.68
CA LYS A 5 -7.25 -1.91 -5.62
C LYS A 5 -6.83 -3.30 -6.08
N GLU A 6 -7.66 -3.98 -6.88
CA GLU A 6 -7.30 -5.28 -7.48
C GLU A 6 -6.09 -5.20 -8.42
N LYS A 7 -5.89 -4.07 -9.13
CA LYS A 7 -4.72 -3.85 -9.98
C LYS A 7 -3.50 -3.47 -9.15
N MET A 8 -3.67 -2.62 -8.15
CA MET A 8 -2.61 -2.23 -7.22
C MET A 8 -2.03 -3.45 -6.48
N ASN A 9 -2.89 -4.34 -5.99
CA ASN A 9 -2.47 -5.60 -5.33
C ASN A 9 -1.70 -6.57 -6.24
N LYS A 10 -1.69 -6.35 -7.56
CA LYS A 10 -0.90 -7.13 -8.52
C LYS A 10 0.47 -6.50 -8.81
N LEU A 11 0.62 -5.21 -8.54
CA LEU A 11 1.87 -4.48 -8.82
C LEU A 11 2.87 -4.65 -7.68
N SER A 12 2.42 -4.68 -6.44
CA SER A 12 3.27 -5.02 -5.28
C SER A 12 2.74 -6.26 -4.56
N SER A 13 3.62 -6.96 -3.84
CA SER A 13 3.27 -8.07 -2.96
C SER A 13 2.42 -7.55 -1.79
N ALA A 14 1.15 -7.26 -2.06
CA ALA A 14 0.17 -6.66 -1.14
C ALA A 14 0.65 -5.32 -0.52
N PRO A 15 0.28 -4.16 -1.10
CA PRO A 15 0.56 -2.88 -0.45
C PRO A 15 -0.08 -2.87 0.93
N HIS A 16 0.69 -2.51 1.96
CA HIS A 16 0.16 -2.39 3.31
C HIS A 16 -0.69 -1.12 3.37
N ILE A 17 -2.01 -1.27 3.40
CA ILE A 17 -2.93 -0.13 3.46
C ILE A 17 -3.02 0.34 4.92
N ASP A 18 -2.51 1.54 5.19
CA ASP A 18 -2.59 2.17 6.51
C ASP A 18 -3.95 2.83 6.73
N ASN A 19 -4.44 3.54 5.72
CA ASN A 19 -5.69 4.29 5.81
C ASN A 19 -6.40 4.39 4.44
N GLU A 20 -7.72 4.25 4.45
CA GLU A 20 -8.60 4.47 3.29
C GLU A 20 -9.79 5.34 3.73
N GLU A 21 -9.90 6.54 3.15
CA GLU A 21 -10.97 7.49 3.47
C GLU A 21 -11.72 7.91 2.21
N PHE A 22 -13.06 7.91 2.28
CA PHE A 22 -13.92 8.41 1.22
C PHE A 22 -14.44 9.80 1.59
N LEU A 23 -13.95 10.81 0.88
CA LEU A 23 -14.38 12.20 1.01
C LEU A 23 -15.33 12.53 -0.14
N GLY A 24 -16.60 12.18 0.04
CA GLY A 24 -17.64 12.36 -0.98
C GLY A 24 -17.37 11.52 -2.24
N ALA A 25 -16.97 12.18 -3.33
CA ALA A 25 -16.66 11.52 -4.61
C ALA A 25 -15.17 11.15 -4.76
N SER A 26 -14.30 11.60 -3.86
CA SER A 26 -12.87 11.27 -3.85
C SER A 26 -12.55 10.18 -2.83
N MET A 27 -11.50 9.41 -3.12
CA MET A 27 -10.92 8.41 -2.22
C MET A 27 -9.47 8.82 -1.95
N GLN A 28 -9.10 8.92 -0.68
CA GLN A 28 -7.70 9.02 -0.25
C GLN A 28 -7.26 7.67 0.29
N LEU A 29 -6.05 7.26 -0.11
CA LEU A 29 -5.45 5.99 0.28
C LEU A 29 -4.01 6.24 0.68
N THR A 30 -3.66 5.88 1.90
CA THR A 30 -2.28 5.87 2.40
C THR A 30 -1.85 4.42 2.52
N CYS A 31 -0.72 4.08 1.91
CA CYS A 31 -0.18 2.73 1.93
C CYS A 31 1.34 2.72 1.77
N ALA A 32 1.97 1.66 2.28
CA ALA A 32 3.35 1.35 1.99
C ALA A 32 3.46 0.55 0.67
N ILE A 33 4.41 0.93 -0.17
CA ILE A 33 4.71 0.27 -1.45
C ILE A 33 6.22 0.07 -1.58
N ASP A 34 6.60 -0.91 -2.39
CA ASP A 34 7.99 -1.04 -2.83
C ASP A 34 8.39 0.18 -3.68
N PRO A 35 9.54 0.83 -3.44
CA PRO A 35 9.95 1.99 -4.23
C PRO A 35 10.13 1.68 -5.72
N GLY A 36 10.44 0.41 -6.06
CA GLY A 36 10.57 -0.05 -7.44
C GLY A 36 9.29 0.03 -8.27
N VAL A 37 8.11 0.04 -7.63
CA VAL A 37 6.81 0.05 -8.34
C VAL A 37 6.18 1.43 -8.46
N PHE A 38 6.86 2.49 -7.98
CA PHE A 38 6.31 3.86 -7.93
C PHE A 38 5.81 4.34 -9.30
N ARG A 39 6.60 4.13 -10.37
CA ARG A 39 6.23 4.56 -11.73
C ARG A 39 5.02 3.82 -12.26
N GLU A 40 4.96 2.50 -12.08
CA GLU A 40 3.83 1.69 -12.54
C GLU A 40 2.54 2.06 -11.80
N LEU A 41 2.65 2.42 -10.52
CA LEU A 41 1.53 2.90 -9.74
C LEU A 41 1.05 4.28 -10.20
N ASP A 42 1.96 5.21 -10.49
CA ASP A 42 1.62 6.53 -11.04
C ASP A 42 0.89 6.42 -12.39
N ASP A 43 1.40 5.57 -13.29
CA ASP A 43 0.78 5.29 -14.59
C ASP A 43 -0.61 4.67 -14.41
N LEU A 44 -0.77 3.73 -13.46
CA LEU A 44 -2.05 3.11 -13.13
C LEU A 44 -3.07 4.14 -12.62
N ILE A 45 -2.65 5.01 -11.69
CA ILE A 45 -3.49 6.07 -11.14
C ILE A 45 -3.93 7.00 -12.26
N SER A 46 -3.00 7.48 -13.08
CA SER A 46 -3.29 8.37 -14.20
C SER A 46 -4.29 7.74 -15.17
N SER A 47 -4.09 6.46 -15.55
CA SER A 47 -4.99 5.74 -16.45
C SER A 47 -6.40 5.55 -15.87
N GLU A 48 -6.54 5.15 -14.61
CA GLU A 48 -7.84 4.87 -13.98
C GLU A 48 -8.62 6.14 -13.64
N THR A 49 -7.91 7.24 -13.43
CA THR A 49 -8.50 8.54 -13.06
C THR A 49 -8.56 9.53 -14.22
N ARG A 50 -8.14 9.13 -15.43
CA ARG A 50 -8.04 10.00 -16.62
C ARG A 50 -7.19 11.26 -16.34
N GLY A 51 -6.10 11.07 -15.60
CA GLY A 51 -5.15 12.12 -15.22
C GLY A 51 -5.61 13.02 -14.06
N GLN A 52 -6.69 12.69 -13.36
CA GLN A 52 -7.18 13.49 -12.22
C GLN A 52 -6.66 13.03 -10.85
N GLY A 53 -6.14 11.81 -10.76
CA GLY A 53 -5.55 11.25 -9.56
C GLY A 53 -4.15 11.80 -9.32
N GLN A 54 -3.75 11.85 -8.05
CA GLN A 54 -2.44 12.31 -7.62
C GLN A 54 -1.79 11.24 -6.75
N LEU A 55 -0.48 11.07 -6.90
CA LEU A 55 0.35 10.22 -6.06
C LEU A 55 1.37 11.09 -5.34
N GLU A 56 1.33 11.07 -4.02
CA GLU A 56 2.28 11.81 -3.17
C GLU A 56 3.12 10.82 -2.35
N LEU A 57 4.44 11.04 -2.34
CA LEU A 57 5.37 10.28 -1.51
C LEU A 57 5.51 10.96 -0.16
N ILE A 58 5.00 10.33 0.90
CA ILE A 58 5.05 10.89 2.26
C ILE A 58 6.43 10.67 2.90
N SER A 59 6.98 9.45 2.79
CA SER A 59 8.27 9.10 3.36
C SER A 59 8.84 7.85 2.68
N LEU A 60 10.16 7.74 2.65
CA LEU A 60 10.86 6.51 2.29
C LEU A 60 11.40 5.91 3.59
N MET A 61 10.97 4.70 3.93
CA MET A 61 11.59 3.93 5.00
C MET A 61 12.50 2.90 4.35
N ASP A 62 13.81 3.04 4.56
CA ASP A 62 14.81 2.09 4.09
C ASP A 62 14.76 0.87 5.02
N VAL A 63 13.99 -0.15 4.65
CA VAL A 63 14.02 -1.44 5.33
C VAL A 63 15.20 -2.20 4.75
N ALA A 64 16.32 -2.20 5.46
CA ALA A 64 17.48 -2.99 5.05
C ALA A 64 17.06 -4.48 4.95
N GLU A 65 17.28 -5.08 3.77
CA GLU A 65 17.16 -6.54 3.59
C GLU A 65 18.08 -7.24 4.60
N GLY A 66 17.52 -7.70 5.72
CA GLY A 66 18.29 -8.26 6.83
C GLY A 66 17.69 -8.10 8.23
N ASP A 67 16.68 -7.24 8.42
CA ASP A 67 15.92 -7.15 9.68
C ASP A 67 14.60 -7.94 9.60
N GLU A 68 14.64 -9.09 8.94
CA GLU A 68 13.56 -10.08 8.98
C GLU A 68 13.59 -10.80 10.33
N THR A 69 13.23 -10.11 11.42
CA THR A 69 12.66 -10.84 12.56
C THR A 69 11.23 -11.18 12.20
N PHE A 70 11.09 -12.27 11.47
CA PHE A 70 9.85 -13.01 11.23
C PHE A 70 9.29 -13.44 12.60
N ASN A 71 8.51 -12.58 13.24
CA ASN A 71 7.74 -12.95 14.43
C ASN A 71 6.52 -13.78 13.98
N GLU A 72 6.78 -15.00 13.51
CA GLU A 72 5.81 -16.08 13.64
C GLU A 72 5.96 -16.73 15.03
N LEU A 73 4.83 -16.79 15.74
CA LEU A 73 4.45 -17.83 16.70
C LEU A 73 5.16 -17.84 18.07
N HIS A 74 4.48 -17.25 19.07
CA HIS A 74 3.95 -18.10 20.15
C HIS A 74 2.61 -17.57 20.66
N ASP A 75 1.57 -18.34 20.35
CA ASP A 75 0.33 -18.42 21.11
C ASP A 75 0.72 -18.90 22.51
N GLU A 76 0.64 -18.05 23.53
CA GLU A 76 0.62 -18.52 24.92
C GLU A 76 -0.58 -17.89 25.61
N LYS A 77 -1.66 -18.68 25.64
CA LYS A 77 -2.71 -18.53 26.63
C LYS A 77 -2.07 -18.55 28.01
N THR A 78 -2.15 -17.45 28.75
CA THR A 78 -1.93 -17.50 30.21
C THR A 78 -3.28 -17.67 30.88
N ASP A 79 -3.56 -18.91 31.29
CA ASP A 79 -4.55 -19.27 32.30
C ASP A 79 -3.79 -19.35 33.63
N GLU A 80 -4.07 -18.42 34.56
CA GLU A 80 -3.92 -18.63 36.01
C GLU A 80 -4.85 -17.68 36.80
#